data_AF-A0A834ZJP6-F1
#
_entry.id   AF-A0A834ZJP6-F1
#
_cell.length_a   1.000
_cell.length_b   1.000
_cell.length_c   1.000
_cell.angle_alpha   90.00
_cell.angle_beta   90.00
_cell.angle_gamma   90.00
#
_symmetry.space_group_name_H-M   'P 1'
#
loop_
_entity.id
_entity.type
_entity.pdbx_description
1 polymer ?
#
loop_
_entity_poly.entity_id
_entity_poly.type
_entity_poly.pdbx_seq_one_letter_code
_entity_poly.pdbx_strand_id
1 'polypeptide(L)'
;MEKVDSEQKLYTRMRLWEFPDQYVVEPTDGSSGSYLAISRVDGLLNLIGSYVLVITERECVGSYLGSPIFKVSSLKILPCDHSLNGSPVEQKKETEFSVLLNAAERTSGLYFSYNVNLTLSAQRLRDLGDESKLLPLWRQADPRFLWNDYMLEVLIDNEWLLTIYYDPMYAGTRLWRRGADSDGYVANFVESEQIVKFNGFTSSFVQVRGSIPLLWQQIVDLTYKPKFEILKLEEAPQVVERHFLDLTKRYGSVLAVDLVNEHGSEGRLSEKYSNAMQHVVSDDIRYLHFDFHRICGHIHFERLSILYDQIVDFLKKNGYFLLNEKGEKIEEQLGVVRTNCIDCLDRTNVTQSMIGRKMLESQLHRIGVFSADETIRSHPNFDGSFKILWANHGDEISIQYSGTPALKGDFVRFGQRTIQGILKDGWYSLSRYYLNNFCDGTKQDMIDLLQGHYIVSVNRDMTPSQKGGLEALASPPLALSLVLTGLFFTTLSLRQGELVSVGSYEKI
;
A
#
# COMPACT_ATOMS: atom_id res chain seq x y z
N MET A 1 -33.77 -33.53 -24.91
CA MET A 1 -32.40 -34.08 -24.82
C MET A 1 -31.71 -33.67 -26.10
N GLU A 2 -30.70 -32.81 -26.15
CA GLU A 2 -29.80 -32.26 -25.14
C GLU A 2 -29.64 -30.75 -25.43
N LYS A 3 -29.55 -29.92 -24.38
CA LYS A 3 -29.07 -28.53 -24.50
C LYS A 3 -27.55 -28.64 -24.65
N VAL A 4 -27.04 -28.13 -25.77
CA VAL A 4 -25.61 -27.91 -25.98
C VAL A 4 -25.20 -26.76 -25.06
N ASP A 5 -24.33 -27.05 -24.08
CA ASP A 5 -23.60 -26.05 -23.30
C ASP A 5 -22.75 -25.21 -24.27
N SER A 6 -23.01 -23.92 -24.34
CA SER A 6 -22.09 -22.98 -24.97
C SER A 6 -20.97 -22.70 -23.97
N GLU A 7 -19.78 -23.25 -24.22
CA GLU A 7 -18.55 -22.86 -23.52
C GLU A 7 -18.44 -21.33 -23.47
N GLN A 8 -18.51 -20.75 -22.27
CA GLN A 8 -18.31 -19.32 -22.03
C GLN A 8 -16.86 -18.94 -22.37
N LYS A 9 -16.66 -18.32 -23.53
CA LYS A 9 -15.36 -17.80 -23.96
C LYS A 9 -15.12 -16.40 -23.39
N LEU A 10 -14.03 -16.25 -22.65
CA LEU A 10 -13.49 -14.95 -22.24
C LEU A 10 -12.75 -14.30 -23.41
N TYR A 11 -13.04 -13.02 -23.68
CA TYR A 11 -12.37 -12.24 -24.72
C TYR A 11 -11.13 -11.54 -24.15
N THR A 12 -10.01 -11.63 -24.86
CA THR A 12 -8.67 -11.14 -24.48
C THR A 12 -8.27 -9.81 -25.13
N ARG A 13 -8.95 -9.39 -26.20
CA ARG A 13 -8.76 -8.09 -26.86
C ARG A 13 -10.09 -7.48 -27.26
N MET A 14 -10.22 -6.18 -27.01
CA MET A 14 -11.40 -5.40 -27.33
C MET A 14 -11.03 -4.19 -28.19
N ARG A 15 -11.93 -3.82 -29.09
CA ARG A 15 -11.87 -2.61 -29.89
C ARG A 15 -13.04 -1.74 -29.52
N LEU A 16 -12.73 -0.55 -29.05
CA LEU A 16 -13.72 0.51 -28.86
C LEU A 16 -13.91 1.22 -30.20
N TRP A 17 -15.14 1.20 -30.69
CA TRP A 17 -15.59 2.00 -31.81
C TRP A 17 -16.37 3.19 -31.28
N GLU A 18 -16.00 4.37 -31.75
CA GLU A 18 -16.73 5.61 -31.47
C GLU A 18 -17.58 5.96 -32.69
N PHE A 19 -18.90 5.97 -32.52
CA PHE A 19 -19.86 6.45 -33.50
C PHE A 19 -20.52 7.75 -33.00
N PRO A 20 -21.09 8.57 -33.90
CA PRO A 20 -21.75 9.82 -33.51
C PRO A 20 -22.88 9.65 -32.48
N ASP A 21 -23.53 8.48 -32.49
CA ASP A 21 -24.73 8.13 -31.73
C ASP A 21 -24.54 6.92 -30.79
N GLN A 22 -23.38 6.25 -30.82
CA GLN A 22 -23.09 5.15 -29.90
C GLN A 22 -21.60 4.87 -29.69
N TYR A 23 -21.22 4.27 -28.55
CA TYR A 23 -19.94 3.56 -28.42
C TYR A 23 -20.18 2.06 -28.59
N VAL A 24 -19.33 1.38 -29.36
CA VAL A 24 -19.42 -0.08 -29.52
C VAL A 24 -18.12 -0.72 -29.04
N VAL A 25 -18.19 -1.52 -27.99
CA VAL A 25 -17.06 -2.36 -27.55
C VAL A 25 -17.21 -3.72 -28.21
N GLU A 26 -16.33 -4.00 -29.16
CA GLU A 26 -16.33 -5.24 -29.92
C GLU A 26 -15.12 -6.11 -29.53
N PRO A 27 -15.31 -7.40 -29.23
CA PRO A 27 -14.20 -8.33 -29.06
C PRO A 27 -13.50 -8.56 -30.41
N THR A 28 -12.19 -8.32 -30.48
CA THR A 28 -11.42 -8.52 -31.73
C THR A 28 -10.93 -9.95 -31.93
N ASP A 29 -11.25 -10.84 -30.99
CA ASP A 29 -10.76 -12.21 -30.94
C ASP A 29 -11.64 -13.15 -31.78
N GLY A 30 -11.79 -12.82 -33.06
CA GLY A 30 -12.14 -13.75 -34.14
C GLY A 30 -13.48 -14.49 -34.08
N SER A 31 -14.32 -14.30 -33.08
CA SER A 31 -15.69 -14.84 -33.05
C SER A 31 -16.70 -13.71 -33.13
N SER A 32 -17.74 -13.91 -33.93
CA SER A 32 -18.96 -13.10 -34.01
C SER A 32 -19.74 -13.17 -32.69
N GLY A 33 -19.14 -12.66 -31.62
CA GLY A 33 -19.74 -12.49 -30.31
C GLY A 33 -20.56 -11.20 -30.24
N SER A 34 -21.49 -11.15 -29.30
CA SER A 34 -22.26 -9.96 -28.96
C SER A 34 -21.34 -8.79 -28.61
N TYR A 35 -21.60 -7.63 -29.22
CA TYR A 35 -20.91 -6.36 -28.96
C TYR A 35 -21.68 -5.55 -27.93
N LEU A 36 -20.99 -4.77 -27.10
CA LEU A 36 -21.62 -3.83 -26.17
C LEU A 36 -21.85 -2.50 -26.90
N ALA A 37 -23.11 -2.17 -27.23
CA ALA A 37 -23.47 -0.88 -27.80
C ALA A 37 -24.03 0.05 -26.72
N ILE A 38 -23.49 1.26 -26.67
CA ILE A 38 -23.80 2.31 -25.71
C ILE A 38 -24.48 3.44 -26.47
N SER A 39 -25.80 3.62 -26.34
CA SER A 39 -26.51 4.71 -27.01
C SER A 39 -26.10 6.08 -26.43
N ARG A 40 -25.64 6.98 -27.29
CA ARG A 40 -25.31 8.39 -26.94
C ARG A 40 -26.55 9.30 -26.93
N VAL A 41 -27.70 8.83 -27.43
CA VAL A 41 -28.94 9.63 -27.55
C VAL A 41 -29.77 9.54 -26.27
N ASP A 42 -29.82 8.34 -25.66
CA ASP A 42 -30.73 8.06 -24.54
C ASP A 42 -29.98 7.54 -23.29
N GLY A 43 -28.66 7.32 -23.38
CA GLY A 43 -27.82 6.90 -22.25
C GLY A 43 -28.16 5.53 -21.65
N LEU A 44 -28.99 4.70 -22.31
CA LEU A 44 -29.45 3.44 -21.75
C LEU A 44 -28.33 2.37 -21.76
N LEU A 45 -27.54 2.34 -20.68
CA LEU A 45 -26.94 1.13 -20.12
C LEU A 45 -27.52 0.91 -18.72
N ASN A 46 -27.88 -0.32 -18.39
CA ASN A 46 -28.02 -0.71 -16.99
C ASN A 46 -26.64 -0.90 -16.36
N LEU A 47 -25.92 0.21 -16.24
CA LEU A 47 -24.73 0.38 -15.42
C LEU A 47 -24.76 1.80 -14.88
N ILE A 48 -24.97 1.96 -13.57
CA ILE A 48 -25.00 3.26 -12.92
C ILE A 48 -23.57 3.82 -12.94
N GLY A 49 -23.28 4.71 -13.89
CA GLY A 49 -22.05 5.49 -13.91
C GLY A 49 -21.87 6.31 -15.19
N SER A 50 -21.60 7.62 -15.05
CA SER A 50 -21.31 8.53 -16.16
C SER A 50 -19.88 8.40 -16.71
N TYR A 51 -19.06 7.47 -16.19
CA TYR A 51 -17.63 7.33 -16.52
C TYR A 51 -17.16 5.87 -16.51
N VAL A 52 -16.26 5.52 -17.42
CA VAL A 52 -15.59 4.22 -17.50
C VAL A 52 -14.08 4.41 -17.34
N LEU A 53 -13.46 3.65 -16.43
CA LEU A 53 -12.01 3.62 -16.25
C LEU A 53 -11.40 2.50 -17.10
N VAL A 54 -10.43 2.83 -17.93
CA VAL A 54 -9.78 1.92 -18.87
C VAL A 54 -8.27 1.91 -18.65
N ILE A 55 -7.67 0.72 -18.59
CA ILE A 55 -6.22 0.56 -18.74
C ILE A 55 -5.87 0.72 -20.22
N THR A 56 -5.13 1.77 -20.55
CA THR A 56 -4.67 2.03 -21.92
C THR A 56 -3.30 1.41 -22.18
N GLU A 57 -2.43 1.34 -21.17
CA GLU A 57 -1.08 0.79 -21.29
C GLU A 57 -0.71 -0.06 -20.07
N ARG A 58 0.04 -1.14 -20.33
CA ARG A 58 0.56 -2.06 -19.31
C ARG A 58 1.94 -2.58 -19.70
N GLU A 59 2.76 -2.82 -18.69
CA GLU A 59 4.11 -3.39 -18.84
C GLU A 59 4.19 -4.76 -18.15
N CYS A 60 4.81 -5.76 -18.78
CA CYS A 60 5.08 -7.03 -18.12
C CYS A 60 6.30 -6.89 -17.20
N VAL A 61 6.08 -7.03 -15.90
CA VAL A 61 7.12 -6.80 -14.87
C VAL A 61 7.70 -8.08 -14.28
N GLY A 62 7.15 -9.23 -14.64
CA GLY A 62 7.62 -10.53 -14.16
C GLY A 62 6.59 -11.63 -14.34
N SER A 63 6.80 -12.74 -13.64
CA SER A 63 5.87 -13.86 -13.60
C SER A 63 5.70 -14.36 -12.16
N TYR A 64 4.47 -14.76 -11.82
CA TYR A 64 4.08 -15.32 -10.55
C TYR A 64 3.49 -16.71 -10.78
N LEU A 65 4.12 -17.74 -10.20
CA LEU A 65 3.74 -19.15 -10.39
C LEU A 65 3.64 -19.57 -11.88
N GLY A 66 4.40 -18.91 -12.78
CA GLY A 66 4.38 -19.16 -14.23
C GLY A 66 3.42 -18.27 -15.02
N SER A 67 2.54 -17.51 -14.34
CA SER A 67 1.63 -16.56 -14.98
C SER A 67 2.28 -15.16 -15.06
N PRO A 68 2.18 -14.45 -16.21
CA PRO A 68 2.75 -13.11 -16.33
C PRO A 68 2.02 -12.10 -15.44
N ILE A 69 2.78 -11.21 -14.81
CA ILE A 69 2.26 -10.06 -14.04
C ILE A 69 2.47 -8.79 -14.87
N PHE A 70 1.44 -7.95 -14.89
CA PHE A 70 1.44 -6.67 -15.56
C PHE A 70 1.30 -5.53 -14.57
N LYS A 71 2.16 -4.52 -14.70
CA LYS A 71 2.01 -3.21 -14.05
C LYS A 71 1.19 -2.32 -14.96
N VAL A 72 0.21 -1.62 -14.40
CA VAL A 72 -0.55 -0.60 -15.13
C VAL A 72 0.34 0.63 -15.29
N SER A 73 0.57 1.04 -16.54
CA SER A 73 1.42 2.19 -16.87
C SER A 73 0.61 3.45 -17.19
N SER A 74 -0.62 3.26 -17.69
CA SER A 74 -1.52 4.37 -18.02
C SER A 74 -2.98 3.96 -17.83
N LEU A 75 -3.73 4.87 -17.20
CA LEU A 75 -5.18 4.79 -16.99
C LEU A 75 -5.84 5.98 -17.68
N LYS A 76 -7.05 5.76 -18.21
CA LYS A 76 -7.87 6.82 -18.76
C LYS A 76 -9.32 6.67 -18.33
N ILE A 77 -9.94 7.78 -17.97
CA ILE A 77 -11.35 7.86 -17.62
C ILE A 77 -12.10 8.44 -18.81
N LEU A 78 -13.10 7.71 -19.27
CA LEU A 78 -13.91 8.05 -20.42
C LEU A 78 -15.32 8.40 -19.95
N PRO A 79 -15.81 9.62 -20.17
CA PRO A 79 -17.21 9.95 -19.89
C PRO A 79 -18.13 9.14 -20.82
N CYS A 80 -19.20 8.60 -20.26
CA CYS A 80 -20.27 7.90 -20.98
C CYS A 80 -21.39 8.84 -21.43
N ASP A 81 -21.52 10.01 -20.78
CA ASP A 81 -22.47 11.06 -21.14
C ASP A 81 -21.74 12.39 -21.43
N HIS A 82 -22.19 13.08 -22.47
CA HIS A 82 -21.73 14.41 -22.88
C HIS A 82 -22.85 15.45 -22.82
N SER A 83 -23.98 15.14 -22.17
CA SER A 83 -25.12 16.06 -22.05
C SER A 83 -24.77 17.27 -21.15
N LEU A 84 -24.10 18.25 -21.73
CA LEU A 84 -23.74 19.57 -21.16
C LEU A 84 -24.96 20.47 -20.86
N ASN A 85 -26.11 19.89 -20.50
CA ASN A 85 -27.34 20.61 -20.17
C ASN A 85 -27.73 20.45 -18.68
N GLY A 86 -26.76 20.16 -17.82
CA GLY A 86 -26.95 20.17 -16.38
C GLY A 86 -27.16 21.58 -15.82
N SER A 87 -27.97 21.68 -14.78
CA SER A 87 -28.12 22.87 -13.93
C SER A 87 -26.76 23.37 -13.41
N PRO A 88 -26.64 24.65 -12.99
CA PRO A 88 -25.38 25.19 -12.44
C PRO A 88 -24.81 24.40 -11.25
N VAL A 89 -25.67 23.69 -10.51
CA VAL A 89 -25.28 22.82 -9.39
C VAL A 89 -24.64 21.52 -9.89
N GLU A 90 -25.13 20.95 -10.99
CA GLU A 90 -24.57 19.77 -11.63
C GLU A 90 -23.20 20.08 -12.26
N GLN A 91 -23.06 21.23 -12.94
CA GLN A 91 -21.76 21.67 -13.49
C GLN A 91 -20.70 21.87 -12.40
N LYS A 92 -21.08 22.41 -11.23
CA LYS A 92 -20.17 22.56 -10.09
C LYS A 92 -19.73 21.20 -9.55
N LYS A 93 -20.65 20.24 -9.44
CA LYS A 93 -20.34 18.86 -9.03
C LYS A 93 -19.43 18.17 -10.05
N GLU A 94 -19.73 18.27 -11.35
CA GLU A 94 -18.90 17.70 -12.42
C GLU A 94 -17.47 18.26 -12.42
N THR A 95 -17.31 19.56 -12.13
CA THR A 95 -15.98 20.18 -12.01
C THR A 95 -15.20 19.60 -10.82
N GLU A 96 -15.87 19.38 -9.69
CA GLU A 96 -15.26 18.76 -8.49
C GLU A 96 -14.89 17.29 -8.75
N PHE A 97 -15.79 16.51 -9.36
CA PHE A 97 -15.51 15.14 -9.78
C PHE A 97 -14.37 15.07 -10.80
N SER A 98 -14.31 16.00 -11.77
CA SER A 98 -13.25 16.03 -12.77
C SER A 98 -11.84 16.13 -12.15
N VAL A 99 -11.69 16.85 -11.03
CA VAL A 99 -10.41 16.90 -10.31
C VAL A 99 -10.06 15.55 -9.70
N LEU A 100 -11.04 14.87 -9.08
CA LEU A 100 -10.86 13.54 -8.49
C LEU A 100 -10.59 12.46 -9.56
N LEU A 101 -11.29 12.52 -10.68
CA LEU A 101 -11.09 11.62 -11.82
C LEU A 101 -9.71 11.81 -12.45
N ASN A 102 -9.25 13.05 -12.66
CA ASN A 102 -7.89 13.33 -13.11
C ASN A 102 -6.83 12.82 -12.12
N ALA A 103 -7.12 12.84 -10.82
CA ALA A 103 -6.24 12.25 -9.82
C ALA A 103 -6.23 10.71 -9.90
N ALA A 104 -7.38 10.09 -10.16
CA ALA A 104 -7.50 8.63 -10.34
C ALA A 104 -6.71 8.13 -11.56
N GLU A 105 -6.67 8.87 -12.67
CA GLU A 105 -5.83 8.53 -13.85
C GLU A 105 -4.32 8.50 -13.52
N ARG A 106 -3.89 9.25 -12.51
CA ARG A 106 -2.48 9.30 -12.05
C ARG A 106 -2.17 8.24 -10.99
N THR A 107 -3.12 7.37 -10.67
CA THR A 107 -2.90 6.26 -9.74
C THR A 107 -1.82 5.35 -10.30
N SER A 108 -0.83 5.05 -9.47
CA SER A 108 0.33 4.24 -9.84
C SER A 108 0.50 3.07 -8.87
N GLY A 109 1.25 2.06 -9.30
CA GLY A 109 1.50 0.85 -8.50
C GLY A 109 0.32 -0.13 -8.47
N LEU A 110 -0.49 -0.16 -9.54
CA LEU A 110 -1.51 -1.18 -9.75
C LEU A 110 -0.93 -2.33 -10.55
N TYR A 111 -1.24 -3.57 -10.14
CA TYR A 111 -0.72 -4.78 -10.74
C TYR A 111 -1.85 -5.78 -11.01
N PHE A 112 -1.71 -6.58 -12.06
CA PHE A 112 -2.69 -7.61 -12.35
C PHE A 112 -2.11 -8.77 -13.16
N SER A 113 -2.85 -9.88 -13.16
CA SER A 113 -2.61 -11.00 -14.05
C SER A 113 -3.93 -11.53 -14.59
N TYR A 114 -3.91 -11.98 -15.84
CA TYR A 114 -5.07 -12.58 -16.50
C TYR A 114 -5.32 -14.02 -16.05
N ASN A 115 -4.28 -14.67 -15.53
CA ASN A 115 -4.26 -16.13 -15.38
C ASN A 115 -4.06 -16.58 -13.92
N VAL A 116 -3.81 -15.64 -13.00
CA VAL A 116 -3.61 -15.95 -11.60
C VAL A 116 -4.18 -14.85 -10.72
N ASN A 117 -4.72 -15.25 -9.57
CA ASN A 117 -5.22 -14.34 -8.57
C ASN A 117 -4.07 -13.83 -7.70
N LEU A 118 -3.72 -12.54 -7.85
CA LEU A 118 -2.65 -11.90 -7.07
C LEU A 118 -3.08 -11.44 -5.68
N THR A 119 -4.37 -11.50 -5.33
CA THR A 119 -4.87 -11.15 -3.98
C THR A 119 -4.57 -12.23 -2.94
N LEU A 120 -4.21 -13.43 -3.38
CA LEU A 120 -3.94 -14.56 -2.52
C LEU A 120 -2.46 -14.92 -2.60
N SER A 121 -1.86 -15.15 -1.43
CA SER A 121 -0.53 -15.76 -1.33
C SER A 121 -0.49 -17.14 -2.00
N ALA A 122 0.70 -17.61 -2.37
CA ALA A 122 0.92 -18.90 -3.01
C ALA A 122 0.36 -20.07 -2.18
N GLN A 123 0.47 -20.02 -0.84
CA GLN A 123 -0.13 -21.03 0.05
C GLN A 123 -1.66 -21.02 -0.07
N ARG A 124 -2.30 -19.85 0.11
CA ARG A 124 -3.76 -19.70 -0.02
C ARG A 124 -4.29 -20.11 -1.39
N LEU A 125 -3.57 -19.78 -2.48
CA LEU A 125 -3.93 -20.25 -3.83
C LEU A 125 -3.91 -21.77 -3.96
N ARG A 126 -2.99 -22.44 -3.26
CA ARG A 126 -2.88 -23.89 -3.26
C ARG A 126 -3.95 -24.55 -2.40
N ASP A 127 -4.30 -23.92 -1.29
CA ASP A 127 -5.33 -24.41 -0.38
C ASP A 127 -6.75 -24.10 -0.88
N LEU A 128 -6.92 -23.32 -1.96
CA LEU A 128 -8.20 -23.20 -2.66
C LEU A 128 -8.73 -24.58 -3.08
N GLY A 129 -9.98 -24.87 -2.73
CA GLY A 129 -10.69 -26.05 -3.19
C GLY A 129 -10.82 -26.08 -4.71
N ASP A 130 -10.94 -27.28 -5.29
CA ASP A 130 -11.00 -27.43 -6.75
C ASP A 130 -12.20 -26.72 -7.37
N GLU A 131 -13.34 -26.68 -6.67
CA GLU A 131 -14.50 -25.88 -7.07
C GLU A 131 -14.20 -24.37 -7.10
N SER A 132 -13.46 -23.87 -6.12
CA SER A 132 -13.08 -22.45 -6.06
C SER A 132 -12.14 -22.06 -7.20
N LYS A 133 -11.27 -22.96 -7.66
CA LYS A 133 -10.36 -22.71 -8.79
C LYS A 133 -11.08 -22.56 -10.13
N LEU A 134 -12.27 -23.14 -10.26
CA LEU A 134 -13.12 -23.03 -11.46
C LEU A 134 -13.85 -21.68 -11.53
N LEU A 135 -13.98 -20.97 -10.40
CA LEU A 135 -14.64 -19.68 -10.39
C LEU A 135 -13.83 -18.63 -11.15
N PRO A 136 -14.47 -17.58 -11.71
CA PRO A 136 -13.75 -16.44 -12.22
C PRO A 136 -12.85 -15.81 -11.15
N LEU A 137 -11.73 -15.24 -11.59
CA LEU A 137 -10.70 -14.70 -10.69
C LEU A 137 -11.24 -13.68 -9.66
N TRP A 138 -12.21 -12.85 -10.03
CA TRP A 138 -12.82 -11.88 -9.11
C TRP A 138 -13.60 -12.55 -7.96
N ARG A 139 -14.22 -13.72 -8.17
CA ARG A 139 -14.89 -14.48 -7.09
C ARG A 139 -13.91 -15.19 -6.16
N GLN A 140 -12.69 -15.44 -6.65
CA GLN A 140 -11.62 -16.00 -5.85
C GLN A 140 -10.88 -14.93 -5.05
N ALA A 141 -11.04 -13.65 -5.40
CA ALA A 141 -10.24 -12.56 -4.87
C ALA A 141 -10.51 -12.34 -3.37
N ASP A 142 -9.46 -12.04 -2.61
CA ASP A 142 -9.56 -11.51 -1.26
C ASP A 142 -10.03 -10.04 -1.38
N PRO A 143 -11.21 -9.68 -0.87
CA PRO A 143 -11.77 -8.34 -1.02
C PRO A 143 -10.85 -7.24 -0.49
N ARG A 144 -10.02 -7.56 0.51
CA ARG A 144 -9.02 -6.64 1.06
C ARG A 144 -7.98 -6.21 0.04
N PHE A 145 -7.75 -7.01 -1.00
CA PHE A 145 -6.79 -6.76 -2.07
C PHE A 145 -7.44 -6.65 -3.47
N LEU A 146 -8.76 -6.37 -3.54
CA LEU A 146 -9.48 -6.09 -4.78
C LEU A 146 -9.90 -4.62 -4.91
N TRP A 147 -9.01 -3.74 -5.35
CA TRP A 147 -9.23 -2.29 -5.32
C TRP A 147 -10.38 -1.73 -6.11
N ASN A 148 -10.73 -2.39 -7.21
CA ASN A 148 -11.80 -1.99 -8.08
C ASN A 148 -13.10 -2.74 -7.75
N ASP A 149 -13.20 -3.43 -6.59
CA ASP A 149 -14.38 -4.21 -6.20
C ASP A 149 -15.68 -3.42 -6.38
N TYR A 150 -15.76 -2.22 -5.80
CA TYR A 150 -16.92 -1.32 -5.97
C TYR A 150 -17.22 -0.98 -7.44
N MET A 151 -16.18 -0.76 -8.27
CA MET A 151 -16.36 -0.49 -9.69
C MET A 151 -16.82 -1.72 -10.47
N LEU A 152 -16.43 -2.91 -10.00
CA LEU A 152 -16.77 -4.18 -10.58
C LEU A 152 -18.20 -4.61 -10.24
N GLU A 153 -18.78 -4.19 -9.11
CA GLU A 153 -20.16 -4.52 -8.72
C GLU A 153 -21.14 -4.32 -9.89
N VAL A 154 -21.01 -3.20 -10.60
CA VAL A 154 -21.90 -2.84 -11.71
C VAL A 154 -21.65 -3.69 -12.98
N LEU A 155 -20.44 -4.23 -13.13
CA LEU A 155 -20.03 -5.10 -14.25
C LEU A 155 -20.29 -6.59 -13.97
N ILE A 156 -20.27 -6.98 -12.69
CA ILE A 156 -20.47 -8.35 -12.21
C ILE A 156 -21.88 -8.86 -12.55
N ASP A 157 -22.86 -7.96 -12.60
CA ASP A 157 -24.23 -8.26 -13.02
C ASP A 157 -24.38 -8.49 -14.55
N ASN A 158 -23.34 -8.21 -15.34
CA ASN A 158 -23.41 -8.21 -16.81
C ASN A 158 -22.39 -9.14 -17.53
N GLU A 159 -21.71 -10.04 -16.83
CA GLU A 159 -20.78 -11.06 -17.39
C GLU A 159 -19.48 -10.55 -18.10
N TRP A 160 -19.04 -9.30 -17.91
CA TRP A 160 -17.80 -8.78 -18.52
C TRP A 160 -16.76 -8.41 -17.46
N LEU A 161 -15.58 -9.04 -17.40
CA LEU A 161 -14.55 -8.59 -16.45
C LEU A 161 -13.09 -8.83 -16.82
N LEU A 162 -12.31 -7.75 -16.72
CA LEU A 162 -10.87 -7.74 -16.51
C LEU A 162 -10.61 -7.29 -15.06
N THR A 163 -10.07 -8.17 -14.23
CA THR A 163 -9.83 -7.92 -12.81
C THR A 163 -8.41 -7.39 -12.59
N ILE A 164 -8.27 -6.34 -11.78
CA ILE A 164 -6.98 -5.71 -11.43
C ILE A 164 -6.85 -5.80 -9.90
N TYR A 165 -5.67 -6.08 -9.36
CA TYR A 165 -5.49 -6.35 -7.93
C TYR A 165 -4.72 -5.22 -7.22
N TYR A 166 -5.19 -4.79 -6.04
CA TYR A 166 -4.58 -3.78 -5.15
C TYR A 166 -5.35 -3.75 -3.82
N ASP A 167 -4.75 -3.29 -2.72
CA ASP A 167 -5.26 -3.27 -1.33
C ASP A 167 -6.29 -2.14 -1.01
N PRO A 168 -7.63 -2.32 -1.11
CA PRO A 168 -8.60 -1.27 -0.79
C PRO A 168 -9.08 -1.21 0.65
N MET A 169 -9.11 -2.30 1.43
CA MET A 169 -9.84 -2.26 2.70
C MET A 169 -9.06 -1.39 3.69
N TYR A 170 -9.44 -0.11 3.73
CA TYR A 170 -8.86 0.94 4.56
C TYR A 170 -7.51 1.54 4.11
N ALA A 171 -7.23 1.60 2.80
CA ALA A 171 -6.08 2.37 2.28
C ALA A 171 -6.28 3.88 2.48
N GLY A 172 -5.25 4.62 2.86
CA GLY A 172 -5.35 6.08 2.90
C GLY A 172 -4.03 6.81 3.05
N THR A 173 -4.04 8.09 2.69
CA THR A 173 -2.83 8.91 2.62
C THR A 173 -2.26 9.21 4.01
N ARG A 174 -0.96 9.49 4.06
CA ARG A 174 -0.25 9.76 5.31
C ARG A 174 -0.93 10.93 6.04
N LEU A 175 -1.23 10.74 7.34
CA LEU A 175 -1.95 11.69 8.24
C LEU A 175 -3.47 11.73 8.05
N TRP A 176 -4.01 11.40 6.87
CA TRP A 176 -5.44 11.43 6.61
C TRP A 176 -6.18 10.16 7.04
N ARG A 177 -5.52 8.99 6.98
CA ARG A 177 -6.06 7.72 7.49
C ARG A 177 -5.03 6.97 8.31
N ARG A 178 -5.30 6.78 9.59
CA ARG A 178 -4.46 6.10 10.59
C ARG A 178 -5.35 5.31 11.54
N GLY A 179 -4.76 4.35 12.24
CA GLY A 179 -5.50 3.53 13.19
C GLY A 179 -6.25 2.37 12.55
N ALA A 180 -7.27 1.91 13.24
CA ALA A 180 -8.27 0.98 12.77
C ALA A 180 -9.65 1.61 12.81
N ASP A 181 -10.61 1.03 12.09
CA ASP A 181 -12.03 1.27 12.32
C ASP A 181 -12.56 0.47 13.53
N SER A 182 -13.85 0.63 13.81
CA SER A 182 -14.53 -0.10 14.89
C SER A 182 -14.57 -1.61 14.65
N ASP A 183 -14.50 -2.06 13.40
CA ASP A 183 -14.58 -3.48 13.05
C ASP A 183 -13.21 -4.17 13.11
N GLY A 184 -12.13 -3.42 13.32
CA GLY A 184 -10.77 -3.93 13.46
C GLY A 184 -9.98 -3.94 12.16
N TYR A 185 -10.47 -3.30 11.09
CA TYR A 185 -9.70 -3.12 9.86
C TYR A 185 -8.73 -1.96 10.05
N VAL A 186 -7.44 -2.26 9.88
CA VAL A 186 -6.37 -1.27 10.06
C VAL A 186 -6.08 -0.54 8.78
N ALA A 187 -5.80 0.76 8.91
CA ALA A 187 -5.30 1.56 7.82
C ALA A 187 -3.97 1.03 7.29
N ASN A 188 -3.80 1.09 5.96
CA ASN A 188 -2.55 0.75 5.28
C ASN A 188 -2.04 -0.65 5.65
N PHE A 189 -2.96 -1.61 5.77
CA PHE A 189 -2.60 -3.01 5.79
C PHE A 189 -1.82 -3.33 4.50
N VAL A 190 -0.78 -4.15 4.59
CA VAL A 190 -0.02 -4.63 3.43
C VAL A 190 0.47 -6.04 3.73
N GLU A 191 0.24 -6.94 2.78
CA GLU A 191 0.86 -8.25 2.73
C GLU A 191 2.09 -8.23 1.81
N SER A 192 3.24 -8.62 2.34
CA SER A 192 4.49 -8.75 1.59
C SER A 192 4.85 -10.21 1.47
N GLU A 193 4.75 -10.75 0.25
CA GLU A 193 5.09 -12.14 -0.07
C GLU A 193 6.45 -12.22 -0.78
N GLN A 194 7.36 -13.02 -0.23
CA GLN A 194 8.64 -13.35 -0.85
C GLN A 194 8.58 -14.76 -1.42
N ILE A 195 8.81 -14.88 -2.74
CA ILE A 195 8.79 -16.17 -3.44
C ILE A 195 10.17 -16.53 -3.99
N VAL A 196 10.51 -17.81 -3.86
CA VAL A 196 11.72 -18.41 -4.43
C VAL A 196 11.32 -19.60 -5.27
N LYS A 197 11.83 -19.67 -6.49
CA LYS A 197 11.69 -20.84 -7.35
C LYS A 197 13.07 -21.30 -7.80
N PHE A 198 13.41 -22.55 -7.50
CA PHE A 198 14.72 -23.12 -7.83
C PHE A 198 14.61 -24.63 -8.02
N ASN A 199 15.17 -25.18 -9.11
CA ASN A 199 15.15 -26.61 -9.42
C ASN A 199 13.79 -27.29 -9.23
N GLY A 200 12.69 -26.64 -9.62
CA GLY A 200 11.34 -27.18 -9.45
C GLY A 200 10.71 -26.96 -8.07
N PHE A 201 11.49 -26.66 -7.03
CA PHE A 201 10.97 -26.22 -5.74
C PHE A 201 10.36 -24.83 -5.85
N THR A 202 9.24 -24.63 -5.15
CA THR A 202 8.60 -23.31 -4.99
C THR A 202 8.41 -23.03 -3.52
N SER A 203 8.99 -21.94 -3.03
CA SER A 203 8.86 -21.51 -1.65
C SER A 203 8.20 -20.15 -1.58
N SER A 204 7.35 -19.93 -0.58
CA SER A 204 6.75 -18.62 -0.29
C SER A 204 6.86 -18.29 1.21
N PHE A 205 7.12 -17.03 1.52
CA PHE A 205 7.11 -16.51 2.88
C PHE A 205 6.36 -15.18 2.93
N VAL A 206 5.32 -15.12 3.76
CA VAL A 206 4.43 -13.97 3.90
C VAL A 206 4.72 -13.23 5.19
N GLN A 207 4.75 -11.90 5.13
CA GLN A 207 4.77 -10.99 6.28
C GLN A 207 3.69 -9.94 6.12
N VAL A 208 3.17 -9.40 7.22
CA VAL A 208 2.17 -8.34 7.17
C VAL A 208 2.64 -7.10 7.90
N ARG A 209 2.10 -5.95 7.50
CA ARG A 209 2.25 -4.68 8.22
C ARG A 209 0.95 -3.90 8.16
N GLY A 210 0.80 -2.95 9.05
CA GLY A 210 -0.36 -2.07 9.08
C GLY A 210 -0.24 -1.00 10.15
N SER A 211 -1.22 -0.11 10.21
CA SER A 211 -1.31 0.86 11.29
C SER A 211 -1.50 0.18 12.67
N ILE A 212 -1.27 0.94 13.73
CA ILE A 212 -1.53 0.50 15.09
C ILE A 212 -3.06 0.31 15.23
N PRO A 213 -3.56 -0.86 15.67
CA PRO A 213 -4.98 -1.21 15.65
C PRO A 213 -5.74 -0.56 16.81
N LEU A 214 -5.70 0.76 16.85
CA LEU A 214 -6.43 1.60 17.79
C LEU A 214 -7.25 2.61 16.99
N LEU A 215 -8.31 3.15 17.57
CA LEU A 215 -9.02 4.29 17.01
C LEU A 215 -8.18 5.54 17.30
N TRP A 216 -7.44 6.05 16.32
CA TRP A 216 -6.65 7.28 16.49
C TRP A 216 -6.47 8.03 15.19
N GLN A 217 -6.34 9.35 15.30
CA GLN A 217 -6.19 10.26 14.18
C GLN A 217 -5.01 11.20 14.40
N GLN A 218 -4.48 11.75 13.31
CA GLN A 218 -3.42 12.75 13.33
C GLN A 218 -3.75 13.82 12.30
N ILE A 219 -4.68 14.71 12.67
CA ILE A 219 -5.22 15.74 11.76
C ILE A 219 -4.10 16.71 11.37
N VAL A 220 -4.04 17.03 10.08
CA VAL A 220 -3.07 17.98 9.53
C VAL A 220 -3.45 19.41 9.93
N ASP A 221 -2.52 20.14 10.54
CA ASP A 221 -2.72 21.51 11.04
C ASP A 221 -1.60 22.48 10.59
N LEU A 222 -0.94 22.18 9.47
CA LEU A 222 0.28 22.85 8.95
C LEU A 222 1.52 22.73 9.86
N THR A 223 1.41 22.14 11.05
CA THR A 223 2.58 21.85 11.90
C THR A 223 3.43 20.75 11.27
N TYR A 224 4.76 20.85 11.37
CA TYR A 224 5.68 19.83 10.84
C TYR A 224 5.42 18.42 11.39
N LYS A 225 5.06 18.33 12.69
CA LYS A 225 4.62 17.09 13.34
C LYS A 225 3.30 17.35 14.08
N PRO A 226 2.14 17.13 13.44
CA PRO A 226 0.85 17.32 14.08
C PRO A 226 0.69 16.39 15.28
N LYS A 227 -0.07 16.81 16.28
CA LYS A 227 -0.37 15.96 17.44
C LYS A 227 -1.37 14.88 17.00
N PHE A 228 -1.24 13.70 17.58
CA PHE A 228 -2.25 12.66 17.39
C PHE A 228 -3.21 12.63 18.57
N GLU A 229 -4.43 12.18 18.29
CA GLU A 229 -5.51 12.02 19.25
C GLU A 229 -6.00 10.58 19.22
N ILE A 230 -6.05 9.94 20.38
CA ILE A 230 -6.65 8.62 20.53
C ILE A 230 -8.13 8.84 20.78
N LEU A 231 -8.95 8.25 19.93
CA LEU A 231 -10.41 8.32 19.99
C LEU A 231 -10.93 7.10 20.76
N LYS A 232 -12.02 7.29 21.50
CA LYS A 232 -12.78 6.21 22.16
C LYS A 232 -11.90 5.12 22.81
N LEU A 233 -11.13 5.52 23.82
CA LEU A 233 -10.15 4.64 24.45
C LEU A 233 -10.78 3.38 25.06
N GLU A 234 -12.04 3.47 25.46
CA GLU A 234 -12.86 2.37 25.97
C GLU A 234 -13.11 1.25 24.92
N GLU A 235 -13.14 1.57 23.62
CA GLU A 235 -13.34 0.59 22.54
C GLU A 235 -12.01 -0.09 22.14
N ALA A 236 -10.86 0.40 22.60
CA ALA A 236 -9.53 -0.07 22.17
C ALA A 236 -9.32 -1.59 22.34
N PRO A 237 -9.65 -2.23 23.47
CA PRO A 237 -9.47 -3.68 23.61
C PRO A 237 -10.28 -4.48 22.58
N GLN A 238 -11.52 -4.06 22.31
CA GLN A 238 -12.42 -4.75 21.37
C GLN A 238 -11.92 -4.63 19.93
N VAL A 239 -11.44 -3.44 19.54
CA VAL A 239 -10.88 -3.19 18.20
C VAL A 239 -9.62 -4.05 17.99
N VAL A 240 -8.72 -4.08 18.98
CA VAL A 240 -7.51 -4.92 18.94
C VAL A 240 -7.88 -6.40 18.87
N GLU A 241 -8.82 -6.86 19.68
CA GLU A 241 -9.28 -8.25 19.69
C GLU A 241 -9.83 -8.65 18.31
N ARG A 242 -10.76 -7.87 17.73
CA ARG A 242 -11.31 -8.12 16.38
C ARG A 242 -10.21 -8.20 15.32
N HIS A 243 -9.26 -7.27 15.35
CA HIS A 243 -8.15 -7.24 14.41
C HIS A 243 -7.30 -8.52 14.47
N PHE A 244 -6.92 -8.96 15.68
CA PHE A 244 -6.07 -10.14 15.85
C PHE A 244 -6.84 -11.46 15.65
N LEU A 245 -8.16 -11.48 15.86
CA LEU A 245 -9.01 -12.61 15.49
C LEU A 245 -9.08 -12.79 13.96
N ASP A 246 -9.19 -11.71 13.17
CA ASP A 246 -9.09 -11.81 11.71
C ASP A 246 -7.72 -12.33 11.27
N LEU A 247 -6.64 -11.79 11.85
CA LEU A 247 -5.29 -12.22 11.51
C LEU A 247 -5.04 -13.68 11.86
N THR A 248 -5.47 -14.14 13.05
CA THR A 248 -5.25 -15.53 13.47
C THR A 248 -6.05 -16.52 12.63
N LYS A 249 -7.30 -16.18 12.29
CA LYS A 249 -8.12 -16.99 11.38
C LYS A 249 -7.46 -17.17 10.02
N ARG A 250 -6.72 -16.18 9.54
CA ARG A 250 -6.15 -16.16 8.20
C ARG A 250 -4.74 -16.73 8.11
N TYR A 251 -3.89 -16.39 9.07
CA TYR A 251 -2.47 -16.68 9.02
C TYR A 251 -2.01 -17.68 10.09
N GLY A 252 -2.89 -18.10 11.01
CA GLY A 252 -2.52 -18.93 12.16
C GLY A 252 -1.90 -18.09 13.29
N SER A 253 -0.77 -18.51 13.85
CA SER A 253 -0.16 -17.77 14.96
C SER A 253 0.34 -16.38 14.50
N VAL A 254 0.20 -15.35 15.34
CA VAL A 254 0.57 -13.97 15.01
C VAL A 254 1.60 -13.43 16.00
N LEU A 255 2.71 -12.91 15.47
CA LEU A 255 3.68 -12.14 16.24
C LEU A 255 3.57 -10.66 15.87
N ALA A 256 3.07 -9.84 16.78
CA ALA A 256 3.01 -8.39 16.64
C ALA A 256 4.32 -7.74 17.11
N VAL A 257 5.04 -7.10 16.20
CA VAL A 257 6.27 -6.35 16.47
C VAL A 257 5.99 -4.85 16.37
N ASP A 258 6.00 -4.19 17.52
CA ASP A 258 5.77 -2.75 17.65
C ASP A 258 7.09 -1.98 17.69
N LEU A 259 7.36 -1.18 16.64
CA LEU A 259 8.62 -0.44 16.46
C LEU A 259 8.55 1.02 16.94
N VAL A 260 7.52 1.37 17.70
CA VAL A 260 7.25 2.75 18.17
C VAL A 260 8.20 3.16 19.29
N ASN A 261 8.53 4.45 19.34
CA ASN A 261 9.44 5.01 20.33
C ASN A 261 8.77 5.05 21.70
N GLU A 262 9.53 4.78 22.77
CA GLU A 262 9.03 4.84 24.15
C GLU A 262 8.78 6.28 24.64
N HIS A 263 9.39 7.27 23.98
CA HIS A 263 9.38 8.65 24.44
C HIS A 263 8.45 9.57 23.64
N GLY A 264 8.00 10.62 24.32
CA GLY A 264 7.20 11.69 23.73
C GLY A 264 5.76 11.27 23.45
N SER A 265 5.17 11.84 22.40
CA SER A 265 3.81 11.49 22.00
C SER A 265 3.73 10.01 21.61
N GLU A 266 4.62 9.52 20.73
CA GLU A 266 4.71 8.11 20.29
C GLU A 266 4.63 7.09 21.45
N GLY A 267 5.33 7.37 22.56
CA GLY A 267 5.30 6.51 23.75
C GLY A 267 3.91 6.30 24.34
N ARG A 268 3.07 7.36 24.37
CA ARG A 268 1.68 7.25 24.86
C ARG A 268 0.84 6.31 23.99
N LEU A 269 1.04 6.33 22.68
CA LEU A 269 0.32 5.46 21.76
C LEU A 269 0.76 4.00 21.93
N SER A 270 2.07 3.78 22.06
CA SER A 270 2.63 2.44 22.32
C SER A 270 2.17 1.88 23.67
N GLU A 271 2.14 2.71 24.72
CA GLU A 271 1.62 2.32 26.04
C GLU A 271 0.15 1.89 25.96
N LYS A 272 -0.70 2.66 25.26
CA LYS A 272 -2.12 2.28 25.08
C LYS A 272 -2.27 1.01 24.27
N TYR A 273 -1.47 0.84 23.22
CA TYR A 273 -1.51 -0.38 22.42
C TYR A 273 -1.07 -1.61 23.21
N SER A 274 0.03 -1.49 23.97
CA SER A 274 0.52 -2.55 24.86
C SER A 274 -0.52 -2.96 25.90
N ASN A 275 -1.19 -1.99 26.53
CA ASN A 275 -2.27 -2.27 27.48
C ASN A 275 -3.47 -2.98 26.83
N ALA A 276 -3.85 -2.61 25.60
CA ALA A 276 -4.91 -3.31 24.88
C ALA A 276 -4.49 -4.74 24.51
N MET A 277 -3.25 -4.96 24.08
CA MET A 277 -2.70 -6.28 23.74
C MET A 277 -2.69 -7.26 24.92
N GLN A 278 -2.56 -6.79 26.17
CA GLN A 278 -2.60 -7.67 27.35
C GLN A 278 -3.88 -8.53 27.43
N HIS A 279 -4.98 -8.08 26.83
CA HIS A 279 -6.26 -8.80 26.82
C HIS A 279 -6.37 -9.83 25.68
N VAL A 280 -5.45 -9.77 24.72
CA VAL A 280 -5.50 -10.54 23.46
C VAL A 280 -4.35 -11.53 23.34
N VAL A 281 -3.25 -11.31 24.08
CA VAL A 281 -2.11 -12.24 24.14
C VAL A 281 -2.59 -13.64 24.57
N SER A 282 -2.20 -14.62 23.78
CA SER A 282 -2.55 -16.04 23.94
C SER A 282 -1.40 -16.90 23.39
N ASP A 283 -1.54 -18.23 23.43
CA ASP A 283 -0.53 -19.15 22.88
C ASP A 283 -0.26 -18.92 21.38
N ASP A 284 -1.27 -18.42 20.65
CA ASP A 284 -1.19 -18.10 19.23
C ASP A 284 -0.86 -16.63 18.94
N ILE A 285 -0.99 -15.72 19.91
CA ILE A 285 -0.78 -14.28 19.71
C ILE A 285 0.31 -13.77 20.66
N ARG A 286 1.46 -13.39 20.11
CA ARG A 286 2.58 -12.81 20.85
C ARG A 286 2.74 -11.33 20.51
N TYR A 287 2.89 -10.49 21.54
CA TYR A 287 3.23 -9.07 21.40
C TYR A 287 4.69 -8.83 21.80
N LEU A 288 5.42 -8.09 20.98
CA LEU A 288 6.79 -7.67 21.23
C LEU A 288 6.95 -6.18 20.90
N HIS A 289 7.23 -5.38 21.92
CA HIS A 289 7.65 -4.00 21.74
C HIS A 289 9.18 -3.93 21.56
N PHE A 290 9.64 -3.15 20.58
CA PHE A 290 11.04 -2.95 20.27
C PHE A 290 11.29 -1.48 19.90
N ASP A 291 11.86 -0.70 20.82
CA ASP A 291 12.21 0.71 20.54
C ASP A 291 13.32 0.81 19.49
N PHE A 292 12.90 0.95 18.24
CA PHE A 292 13.80 1.02 17.10
C PHE A 292 14.75 2.22 17.17
N HIS A 293 14.28 3.38 17.65
CA HIS A 293 15.12 4.58 17.70
C HIS A 293 16.17 4.48 18.79
N ARG A 294 15.82 3.99 19.97
CA ARG A 294 16.77 3.78 21.06
C ARG A 294 17.79 2.71 20.72
N ILE A 295 17.36 1.61 20.11
CA ILE A 295 18.23 0.46 19.85
C ILE A 295 19.06 0.69 18.59
N CYS A 296 18.45 0.96 17.44
CA CYS A 296 19.15 1.07 16.15
C CYS A 296 19.64 2.50 15.84
N GLY A 297 19.06 3.53 16.47
CA GLY A 297 19.39 4.92 16.18
C GLY A 297 19.18 5.29 14.71
N HIS A 298 20.05 6.15 14.18
CA HIS A 298 20.02 6.58 12.78
C HIS A 298 20.90 5.72 11.84
N ILE A 299 21.80 4.90 12.40
CA ILE A 299 22.94 4.29 11.68
C ILE A 299 23.19 2.80 12.06
N HIS A 300 22.79 2.33 13.24
CA HIS A 300 23.20 1.02 13.79
C HIS A 300 22.17 -0.09 13.59
N PHE A 301 21.78 -0.35 12.34
CA PHE A 301 20.79 -1.40 12.03
C PHE A 301 21.32 -2.83 12.21
N GLU A 302 22.63 -3.02 12.40
CA GLU A 302 23.19 -4.32 12.82
C GLU A 302 22.56 -4.82 14.13
N ARG A 303 22.09 -3.90 14.97
CA ARG A 303 21.37 -4.20 16.21
C ARG A 303 19.98 -4.79 16.01
N LEU A 304 19.49 -4.89 14.76
CA LEU A 304 18.31 -5.69 14.45
C LEU A 304 18.52 -7.19 14.68
N SER A 305 19.78 -7.63 14.80
CA SER A 305 20.09 -8.97 15.35
C SER A 305 19.44 -9.20 16.71
N ILE A 306 19.38 -8.18 17.58
CA ILE A 306 18.74 -8.27 18.90
C ILE A 306 17.23 -8.54 18.79
N LEU A 307 16.58 -7.94 17.78
CA LEU A 307 15.18 -8.24 17.49
C LEU A 307 15.04 -9.65 16.94
N TYR A 308 15.91 -10.05 16.01
CA TYR A 308 15.90 -11.40 15.43
C TYR A 308 16.03 -12.49 16.49
N ASP A 309 16.97 -12.34 17.44
CA ASP A 309 17.21 -13.31 18.51
C ASP A 309 15.98 -13.50 19.41
N GLN A 310 15.14 -12.47 19.54
CA GLN A 310 13.90 -12.55 20.31
C GLN A 310 12.74 -13.23 19.56
N ILE A 311 12.80 -13.32 18.23
CA ILE A 311 11.69 -13.81 17.39
C ILE A 311 12.04 -15.07 16.61
N VAL A 312 13.30 -15.52 16.65
CA VAL A 312 13.80 -16.66 15.87
C VAL A 312 13.08 -17.96 16.22
N ASP A 313 12.66 -18.12 17.48
CA ASP A 313 11.86 -19.24 17.96
C ASP A 313 10.50 -19.28 17.26
N PHE A 314 9.83 -18.13 17.15
CA PHE A 314 8.56 -17.98 16.45
C PHE A 314 8.72 -18.28 14.95
N LEU A 315 9.77 -17.75 14.32
CA LEU A 315 10.02 -17.98 12.89
C LEU A 315 10.28 -19.47 12.58
N LYS A 316 11.05 -20.16 13.43
CA LYS A 316 11.33 -21.60 13.28
C LYS A 316 10.08 -22.45 13.49
N LYS A 317 9.24 -22.10 14.48
CA LYS A 317 7.98 -22.82 14.78
C LYS A 317 6.98 -22.70 13.63
N ASN A 318 6.84 -21.50 13.06
CA ASN A 318 5.77 -21.18 12.11
C ASN A 318 6.20 -21.35 10.64
N GLY A 319 7.50 -21.46 10.37
CA GLY A 319 8.02 -21.88 9.08
C GLY A 319 7.66 -20.97 7.91
N TYR A 320 7.64 -21.57 6.73
CA TYR A 320 7.32 -20.96 5.45
C TYR A 320 6.68 -22.02 4.55
N PHE A 321 6.01 -21.58 3.49
CA PHE A 321 5.40 -22.48 2.53
C PHE A 321 6.45 -23.08 1.59
N LEU A 322 6.46 -24.40 1.40
CA LEU A 322 7.40 -25.08 0.49
C LEU A 322 6.72 -26.20 -0.30
N LEU A 323 6.89 -26.16 -1.62
CA LEU A 323 6.52 -27.22 -2.55
C LEU A 323 7.78 -27.90 -3.12
N ASN A 324 7.71 -29.22 -3.28
CA ASN A 324 8.73 -29.99 -3.97
C ASN A 324 8.60 -29.88 -5.49
N GLU A 325 9.52 -30.54 -6.21
CA GLU A 325 9.55 -30.60 -7.68
C GLU A 325 8.27 -31.21 -8.30
N LYS A 326 7.59 -32.09 -7.56
CA LYS A 326 6.33 -32.72 -7.98
C LYS A 326 5.10 -31.86 -7.66
N GLY A 327 5.29 -30.72 -7.00
CA GLY A 327 4.22 -29.85 -6.53
C GLY A 327 3.54 -30.32 -5.26
N GLU A 328 4.10 -31.29 -4.54
CA GLU A 328 3.61 -31.76 -3.25
C GLU A 328 4.05 -30.80 -2.13
N LYS A 329 3.16 -30.59 -1.17
CA LYS A 329 3.36 -29.69 -0.02
C LYS A 329 4.30 -30.34 0.99
N ILE A 330 5.47 -29.73 1.22
CA ILE A 330 6.47 -30.18 2.20
C ILE A 330 6.30 -29.43 3.52
N GLU A 331 6.18 -28.10 3.45
CA GLU A 331 6.08 -27.22 4.61
C GLU A 331 4.93 -26.24 4.41
N GLU A 332 4.30 -25.84 5.50
CA GLU A 332 3.27 -24.82 5.56
C GLU A 332 3.72 -23.67 6.45
N GLN A 333 3.38 -22.45 6.06
CA GLN A 333 3.47 -21.30 6.95
C GLN A 333 2.27 -21.30 7.89
N LEU A 334 2.53 -21.51 9.18
CA LEU A 334 1.52 -21.62 10.25
C LEU A 334 1.33 -20.34 11.06
N GLY A 335 2.08 -19.29 10.73
CA GLY A 335 2.03 -18.02 11.44
C GLY A 335 2.68 -16.87 10.67
N VAL A 336 2.39 -15.64 11.09
CA VAL A 336 2.85 -14.41 10.44
C VAL A 336 3.44 -13.42 11.43
N VAL A 337 4.47 -12.71 10.99
CA VAL A 337 4.98 -11.53 11.69
C VAL A 337 4.26 -10.29 11.18
N ARG A 338 3.57 -9.59 12.09
CA ARG A 338 2.92 -8.30 11.87
C ARG A 338 3.81 -7.19 12.39
N THR A 339 4.30 -6.32 11.51
CA THR A 339 5.12 -5.18 11.91
C THR A 339 4.32 -3.88 11.87
N ASN A 340 4.42 -3.06 12.91
CA ASN A 340 3.80 -1.73 12.93
C ASN A 340 4.78 -0.65 13.40
N CYS A 341 4.49 0.59 13.02
CA CYS A 341 5.22 1.79 13.38
C CYS A 341 4.23 2.98 13.32
N ILE A 342 4.60 4.16 13.84
CA ILE A 342 3.79 5.37 13.62
C ILE A 342 3.87 5.83 12.16
N ASP A 343 5.05 5.82 11.54
CA ASP A 343 5.25 6.13 10.13
C ASP A 343 5.73 4.85 9.44
N CYS A 344 4.82 4.24 8.70
CA CYS A 344 4.84 2.82 8.33
C CYS A 344 5.64 2.51 7.05
N LEU A 345 6.85 3.08 6.91
CA LEU A 345 7.63 2.91 5.67
C LEU A 345 9.06 2.47 5.95
N ASP A 346 9.85 3.30 6.62
CA ASP A 346 11.29 3.09 6.62
C ASP A 346 11.71 2.04 7.67
N ARG A 347 11.19 2.16 8.91
CA ARG A 347 11.49 1.22 10.02
C ARG A 347 10.92 -0.18 9.76
N THR A 348 9.69 -0.23 9.23
CA THR A 348 8.98 -1.47 8.90
C THR A 348 9.63 -2.19 7.72
N ASN A 349 9.98 -1.49 6.63
CA ASN A 349 10.63 -2.12 5.47
C ASN A 349 11.99 -2.71 5.83
N VAL A 350 12.81 -2.00 6.62
CA VAL A 350 14.11 -2.55 7.06
C VAL A 350 13.92 -3.79 7.93
N THR A 351 12.94 -3.79 8.84
CA THR A 351 12.64 -4.94 9.71
C THR A 351 12.14 -6.14 8.91
N GLN A 352 11.18 -5.93 8.00
CA GLN A 352 10.66 -7.00 7.12
C GLN A 352 11.74 -7.54 6.18
N SER A 353 12.64 -6.69 5.68
CA SER A 353 13.78 -7.11 4.85
C SER A 353 14.77 -7.98 5.62
N MET A 354 15.02 -7.67 6.90
CA MET A 354 15.86 -8.49 7.77
C MET A 354 15.24 -9.87 8.01
N ILE A 355 13.95 -9.93 8.33
CA ILE A 355 13.22 -11.18 8.55
C ILE A 355 13.18 -12.01 7.26
N GLY A 356 12.81 -11.38 6.14
CA GLY A 356 12.79 -12.01 4.82
C GLY A 356 14.16 -12.55 4.40
N ARG A 357 15.25 -11.84 4.73
CA ARG A 357 16.61 -12.35 4.50
C ARG A 357 16.89 -13.64 5.26
N LYS A 358 16.53 -13.68 6.55
CA LYS A 358 16.76 -14.86 7.40
C LYS A 358 15.91 -16.05 6.98
N MET A 359 14.69 -15.81 6.52
CA MET A 359 13.83 -16.87 5.99
C MET A 359 14.32 -17.35 4.63
N LEU A 360 14.77 -16.46 3.77
CA LEU A 360 15.40 -16.84 2.51
C LEU A 360 16.65 -17.70 2.71
N GLU A 361 17.51 -17.37 3.67
CA GLU A 361 18.65 -18.22 4.06
C GLU A 361 18.16 -19.63 4.45
N SER A 362 17.14 -19.71 5.31
CA SER A 362 16.55 -20.99 5.75
C SER A 362 15.94 -21.79 4.60
N GLN A 363 15.28 -21.13 3.65
CA GLN A 363 14.73 -21.73 2.43
C GLN A 363 15.83 -22.30 1.52
N LEU A 364 16.90 -21.53 1.30
CA LEU A 364 18.02 -21.94 0.45
C LEU A 364 18.80 -23.10 1.05
N HIS A 365 18.95 -23.16 2.38
CA HIS A 365 19.50 -24.35 3.05
C HIS A 365 18.61 -25.58 2.86
N ARG A 366 17.29 -25.42 3.01
CA ARG A 366 16.32 -26.52 2.88
C ARG A 366 16.27 -27.11 1.47
N ILE A 367 16.41 -26.26 0.46
CA ILE A 367 16.46 -26.65 -0.97
C ILE A 367 17.84 -27.23 -1.34
N GLY A 368 18.85 -27.10 -0.47
CA GLY A 368 20.21 -27.59 -0.72
C GLY A 368 21.05 -26.68 -1.61
N VAL A 369 20.67 -25.40 -1.74
CA VAL A 369 21.45 -24.39 -2.46
C VAL A 369 22.62 -23.89 -1.59
N PHE A 370 22.38 -23.69 -0.30
CA PHE A 370 23.38 -23.23 0.65
C PHE A 370 23.85 -24.34 1.58
N SER A 371 25.17 -24.43 1.80
CA SER A 371 25.77 -25.27 2.85
C SER A 371 25.41 -24.76 4.24
N ALA A 372 25.54 -25.56 5.30
CA ALA A 372 25.03 -25.21 6.65
C ALA A 372 25.50 -23.85 7.21
N ASP A 373 26.73 -23.42 6.91
CA ASP A 373 27.31 -22.15 7.40
C ASP A 373 27.23 -21.00 6.36
N GLU A 374 26.65 -21.28 5.19
CA GLU A 374 26.63 -20.35 4.08
C GLU A 374 25.47 -19.34 4.21
N THR A 375 25.74 -18.06 3.99
CA THR A 375 24.73 -17.02 4.12
C THR A 375 24.62 -16.22 2.83
N ILE A 376 23.59 -15.38 2.71
CA ILE A 376 23.45 -14.50 1.54
C ILE A 376 24.66 -13.55 1.45
N ARG A 377 25.24 -13.16 2.59
CA ARG A 377 26.43 -12.29 2.65
C ARG A 377 27.67 -12.94 2.01
N SER A 378 27.74 -14.26 1.98
CA SER A 378 28.82 -15.00 1.30
C SER A 378 28.78 -14.81 -0.23
N HIS A 379 27.67 -14.31 -0.78
CA HIS A 379 27.43 -14.12 -2.21
C HIS A 379 27.16 -12.64 -2.56
N PRO A 380 28.20 -11.82 -2.82
CA PRO A 380 28.04 -10.38 -3.00
C PRO A 380 27.04 -9.96 -4.10
N ASN A 381 27.02 -10.69 -5.23
CA ASN A 381 26.10 -10.39 -6.32
C ASN A 381 24.64 -10.66 -5.92
N PHE A 382 24.39 -11.80 -5.26
CA PHE A 382 23.06 -12.15 -4.79
C PHE A 382 22.60 -11.23 -3.66
N ASP A 383 23.49 -10.89 -2.72
CA ASP A 383 23.23 -9.91 -1.67
C ASP A 383 22.87 -8.53 -2.25
N GLY A 384 23.60 -8.08 -3.28
CA GLY A 384 23.31 -6.85 -4.00
C GLY A 384 21.92 -6.85 -4.63
N SER A 385 21.56 -7.92 -5.35
CA SER A 385 20.22 -8.07 -5.94
C SER A 385 19.11 -8.10 -4.89
N PHE A 386 19.32 -8.80 -3.77
CA PHE A 386 18.37 -8.84 -2.66
C PHE A 386 18.14 -7.45 -2.05
N LYS A 387 19.22 -6.69 -1.82
CA LYS A 387 19.17 -5.33 -1.30
C LYS A 387 18.42 -4.39 -2.23
N ILE A 388 18.67 -4.47 -3.53
CA ILE A 388 17.97 -3.67 -4.54
C ILE A 388 16.46 -4.01 -4.55
N LEU A 389 16.12 -5.31 -4.50
CA LEU A 389 14.73 -5.76 -4.49
C LEU A 389 13.95 -5.15 -3.29
N TRP A 390 14.48 -5.28 -2.08
CA TRP A 390 13.83 -4.76 -0.87
C TRP A 390 13.82 -3.22 -0.79
N ALA A 391 14.80 -2.56 -1.40
CA ALA A 391 14.79 -1.11 -1.52
C ALA A 391 13.71 -0.62 -2.47
N ASN A 392 13.56 -1.28 -3.63
CA ASN A 392 12.52 -0.95 -4.59
C ASN A 392 11.11 -1.26 -4.04
N HIS A 393 10.95 -2.37 -3.32
CA HIS A 393 9.72 -2.68 -2.58
C HIS A 393 9.36 -1.58 -1.57
N GLY A 394 10.34 -1.12 -0.79
CA GLY A 394 10.15 -0.01 0.14
C GLY A 394 9.75 1.29 -0.56
N ASP A 395 10.39 1.61 -1.69
CA ASP A 395 10.11 2.81 -2.46
C ASP A 395 8.71 2.80 -3.10
N GLU A 396 8.30 1.69 -3.71
CA GLU A 396 6.97 1.58 -4.34
C GLU A 396 5.85 1.78 -3.31
N ILE A 397 5.95 1.15 -2.13
CA ILE A 397 4.93 1.31 -1.10
C ILE A 397 5.01 2.71 -0.47
N SER A 398 6.21 3.29 -0.43
CA SER A 398 6.37 4.66 0.02
C SER A 398 5.68 5.69 -0.88
N ILE A 399 5.79 5.50 -2.19
CA ILE A 399 5.16 6.36 -3.19
C ILE A 399 3.63 6.26 -3.06
N GLN A 400 3.11 5.06 -2.81
CA GLN A 400 1.68 4.87 -2.58
C GLN A 400 1.20 5.61 -1.33
N TYR A 401 1.91 5.47 -0.21
CA TYR A 401 1.47 6.04 1.07
C TYR A 401 1.72 7.56 1.21
N SER A 402 2.85 8.06 0.69
CA SER A 402 3.33 9.44 0.93
C SER A 402 3.64 10.25 -0.33
N GLY A 403 3.40 9.67 -1.51
CA GLY A 403 3.70 10.30 -2.80
C GLY A 403 5.20 10.48 -3.10
N THR A 404 6.09 9.93 -2.27
CA THR A 404 7.55 10.00 -2.44
C THR A 404 8.20 8.65 -2.17
N PRO A 405 9.40 8.35 -2.72
CA PRO A 405 10.18 7.17 -2.37
C PRO A 405 10.51 7.08 -0.87
N ALA A 406 10.93 5.90 -0.41
CA ALA A 406 11.21 5.66 1.00
C ALA A 406 12.41 6.51 1.44
N LEU A 407 12.35 7.08 2.65
CA LEU A 407 13.54 7.71 3.20
C LEU A 407 14.48 6.57 3.60
N LYS A 408 15.77 6.86 3.62
CA LYS A 408 16.78 5.86 3.99
C LYS A 408 16.84 4.65 3.04
N GLY A 409 16.33 4.75 1.81
CA GLY A 409 16.44 3.67 0.81
C GLY A 409 17.90 3.23 0.57
N ASP A 410 18.85 4.16 0.66
CA ASP A 410 20.29 3.89 0.57
C ASP A 410 20.78 2.89 1.62
N PHE A 411 20.17 2.88 2.81
CA PHE A 411 20.53 1.92 3.83
C PHE A 411 20.16 0.49 3.41
N VAL A 412 18.98 0.32 2.80
CA VAL A 412 18.57 -0.99 2.28
C VAL A 412 19.43 -1.39 1.08
N ARG A 413 19.77 -0.43 0.20
CA ARG A 413 20.57 -0.66 -1.02
C ARG A 413 22.03 -1.00 -0.75
N PHE A 414 22.67 -0.27 0.16
CA PHE A 414 24.12 -0.32 0.35
C PHE A 414 24.54 -0.79 1.75
N GLY A 415 23.60 -0.92 2.69
CA GLY A 415 23.90 -1.28 4.08
C GLY A 415 24.51 -0.14 4.90
N GLN A 416 24.69 1.05 4.32
CA GLN A 416 25.26 2.23 4.96
C GLN A 416 24.60 3.51 4.42
N ARG A 417 24.75 4.63 5.14
CA ARG A 417 24.23 5.94 4.72
C ARG A 417 25.22 6.64 3.80
N THR A 418 24.77 7.10 2.63
CA THR A 418 25.58 7.93 1.71
C THR A 418 25.24 9.42 1.87
N ILE A 419 26.21 10.31 1.61
CA ILE A 419 26.00 11.78 1.67
C ILE A 419 24.97 12.22 0.63
N GLN A 420 25.02 11.63 -0.57
CA GLN A 420 24.02 11.87 -1.62
C GLN A 420 22.62 11.43 -1.18
N GLY A 421 22.51 10.32 -0.47
CA GLY A 421 21.28 9.84 0.15
C GLY A 421 20.69 10.78 1.18
N ILE A 422 21.53 11.41 2.00
CA ILE A 422 21.08 12.38 3.01
C ILE A 422 20.47 13.62 2.36
N LEU A 423 21.09 14.14 1.29
CA LEU A 423 20.54 15.28 0.54
C LEU A 423 19.21 14.91 -0.14
N LYS A 424 19.14 13.71 -0.72
CA LYS A 424 17.93 13.17 -1.36
C LYS A 424 16.79 12.96 -0.35
N ASP A 425 17.11 12.43 0.83
CA ASP A 425 16.17 12.31 1.96
C ASP A 425 15.65 13.67 2.43
N GLY A 426 16.51 14.70 2.43
CA GLY A 426 16.12 16.08 2.72
C GLY A 426 15.09 16.61 1.72
N TRP A 427 15.34 16.42 0.42
CA TRP A 427 14.39 16.78 -0.64
C TRP A 427 13.06 16.04 -0.50
N TYR A 428 13.09 14.72 -0.30
CA TYR A 428 11.86 13.93 -0.11
C TYR A 428 11.09 14.32 1.15
N SER A 429 11.77 14.70 2.22
CA SER A 429 11.10 15.19 3.43
C SER A 429 10.33 16.50 3.16
N LEU A 430 10.88 17.39 2.31
CA LEU A 430 10.20 18.60 1.86
C LEU A 430 9.03 18.29 0.91
N SER A 431 9.24 17.39 -0.05
CA SER A 431 8.16 16.94 -0.93
C SER A 431 7.02 16.30 -0.15
N ARG A 432 7.31 15.46 0.85
CA ARG A 432 6.31 14.88 1.76
C ARG A 432 5.54 15.95 2.52
N TYR A 433 6.24 16.96 3.06
CA TYR A 433 5.57 18.06 3.76
C TYR A 433 4.59 18.80 2.84
N TYR A 434 4.99 19.07 1.59
CA TYR A 434 4.12 19.70 0.61
C TYR A 434 2.92 18.80 0.26
N LEU A 435 3.15 17.53 -0.09
CA LEU A 435 2.10 16.60 -0.47
C LEU A 435 1.09 16.38 0.65
N ASN A 436 1.56 16.14 1.87
CA ASN A 436 0.71 15.93 3.05
C ASN A 436 -0.26 17.09 3.30
N ASN A 437 0.21 18.34 3.13
CA ASN A 437 -0.58 19.54 3.43
C ASN A 437 -1.48 19.98 2.27
N PHE A 438 -1.07 19.73 1.02
CA PHE A 438 -1.71 20.35 -0.14
C PHE A 438 -2.28 19.38 -1.19
N CYS A 439 -1.89 18.11 -1.19
CA CYS A 439 -2.30 17.14 -2.23
C CYS A 439 -2.97 15.88 -1.65
N ASP A 440 -2.57 15.46 -0.45
CA ASP A 440 -3.01 14.20 0.14
C ASP A 440 -4.49 14.17 0.51
N GLY A 441 -5.11 15.34 0.75
CA GLY A 441 -6.57 15.45 0.93
C GLY A 441 -7.34 15.07 -0.33
N THR A 442 -7.01 15.69 -1.48
CA THR A 442 -7.62 15.34 -2.78
C THR A 442 -7.35 13.88 -3.16
N LYS A 443 -6.16 13.37 -2.83
CA LYS A 443 -5.84 11.95 -3.04
C LYS A 443 -6.67 11.05 -2.14
N GLN A 444 -6.94 11.42 -0.88
CA GLN A 444 -7.83 10.66 0.00
C GLN A 444 -9.27 10.66 -0.53
N ASP A 445 -9.78 11.84 -0.90
CA ASP A 445 -11.12 11.99 -1.48
C ASP A 445 -11.28 11.13 -2.75
N MET A 446 -10.23 11.03 -3.57
CA MET A 446 -10.20 10.18 -4.77
C MET A 446 -10.20 8.69 -4.42
N ILE A 447 -9.45 8.25 -3.40
CA ILE A 447 -9.49 6.86 -2.92
C ILE A 447 -10.91 6.52 -2.45
N ASP A 448 -11.52 7.41 -1.66
CA ASP A 448 -12.87 7.22 -1.13
C ASP A 448 -13.92 7.21 -2.25
N LEU A 449 -13.70 7.97 -3.33
CA LEU A 449 -14.56 7.93 -4.52
C LEU A 449 -14.48 6.58 -5.23
N LEU A 450 -13.28 6.06 -5.47
CA LEU A 450 -13.10 4.77 -6.14
C LEU A 450 -13.63 3.59 -5.32
N GLN A 451 -13.68 3.74 -4.00
CA GLN A 451 -14.20 2.73 -3.07
C GLN A 451 -15.71 2.87 -2.80
N GLY A 452 -16.39 3.88 -3.35
CA GLY A 452 -17.81 4.11 -3.10
C GLY A 452 -18.13 4.74 -1.74
N HIS A 453 -17.13 5.23 -1.01
CA HIS A 453 -17.28 5.85 0.32
C HIS A 453 -17.33 7.39 0.27
N TYR A 454 -17.22 8.01 -0.92
CA TYR A 454 -17.22 9.47 -1.06
C TYR A 454 -18.60 10.07 -0.80
N ILE A 455 -18.71 10.88 0.26
CA ILE A 455 -19.93 11.62 0.59
C ILE A 455 -19.77 13.06 0.12
N VAL A 456 -20.56 13.47 -0.88
CA VAL A 456 -20.65 14.87 -1.31
C VAL A 456 -21.26 15.69 -0.18
N SER A 457 -20.44 16.42 0.58
CA SER A 457 -20.98 17.32 1.61
C SER A 457 -21.67 18.50 0.93
N VAL A 458 -23.01 18.50 0.93
CA VAL A 458 -23.81 19.62 0.39
C VAL A 458 -23.65 20.91 1.22
N ASN A 459 -23.11 20.82 2.44
CA ASN A 459 -22.89 21.96 3.35
C ASN A 459 -21.42 22.04 3.86
N ARG A 460 -20.47 22.28 2.97
CA ARG A 460 -19.36 23.19 3.32
C ARG A 460 -19.81 24.61 2.98
N ASP A 461 -20.84 25.09 3.68
CA ASP A 461 -20.96 26.52 3.90
C ASP A 461 -19.74 26.89 4.73
N MET A 462 -18.71 27.41 4.07
CA MET A 462 -17.69 28.20 4.75
C MET A 462 -18.45 29.23 5.57
N THR A 463 -18.45 29.08 6.89
CA THR A 463 -18.83 30.18 7.78
C THR A 463 -17.95 31.38 7.38
N PRO A 464 -18.53 32.49 6.88
CA PRO A 464 -17.74 33.63 6.47
C PRO A 464 -17.34 34.40 7.73
N SER A 465 -16.22 33.99 8.34
CA SER A 465 -15.52 34.81 9.31
C SER A 465 -14.07 34.36 9.47
N GLN A 466 -13.20 34.88 8.62
CA GLN A 466 -12.11 35.73 9.09
C GLN A 466 -11.71 36.67 7.96
N LYS A 467 -11.60 37.95 8.33
CA LYS A 467 -11.35 39.09 7.44
C LYS A 467 -10.11 38.85 6.58
N GLY A 468 -10.21 39.29 5.32
CA GLY A 468 -9.17 39.19 4.32
C GLY A 468 -7.79 39.61 4.83
N GLY A 469 -6.84 38.70 4.68
CA GLY A 469 -5.41 38.95 4.88
C GLY A 469 -4.62 37.84 4.21
N LEU A 470 -3.89 38.18 3.15
CA LEU A 470 -2.79 37.43 2.48
C LEU A 470 -2.98 35.97 2.03
N GLU A 471 -4.01 35.23 2.46
CA GLU A 471 -4.18 33.81 2.13
C GLU A 471 -4.70 33.56 0.71
N ALA A 472 -5.31 34.56 0.07
CA ALA A 472 -5.78 34.47 -1.31
C ALA A 472 -4.65 34.58 -2.37
N LEU A 473 -3.39 34.81 -1.95
CA LEU A 473 -2.25 34.99 -2.86
C LEU A 473 -1.26 33.82 -2.89
N ALA A 474 -1.44 32.79 -2.04
CA ALA A 474 -0.53 31.66 -2.01
C ALA A 474 -0.95 30.64 -3.08
N SER A 475 -0.50 30.85 -4.32
CA SER A 475 -0.49 29.76 -5.29
C SER A 475 0.41 28.62 -4.76
N PRO A 476 0.11 27.34 -5.06
CA PRO A 476 0.89 26.21 -4.55
C PRO A 476 2.42 26.32 -4.80
N PRO A 477 2.90 26.91 -5.92
CA PRO A 477 4.32 27.22 -6.13
C PRO A 477 4.87 28.32 -5.21
N LEU A 478 4.05 29.31 -4.84
CA LEU A 478 4.43 30.44 -3.97
C LEU A 478 4.60 29.99 -2.52
N ALA A 479 3.75 29.09 -2.03
CA ALA A 479 3.90 28.49 -0.71
C ALA A 479 5.17 27.62 -0.62
N LEU A 480 5.45 26.80 -1.65
CA LEU A 480 6.68 26.01 -1.74
C LEU A 480 7.92 26.91 -1.82
N SER A 481 7.84 27.99 -2.60
CA SER A 481 8.89 29.02 -2.68
C SER A 481 9.15 29.63 -1.30
N LEU A 482 8.13 30.10 -0.58
CA LEU A 482 8.28 30.68 0.76
C LEU A 482 8.91 29.73 1.77
N VAL A 483 8.55 28.44 1.74
CA VAL A 483 9.17 27.40 2.59
C VAL A 483 10.64 27.19 2.22
N LEU A 484 10.97 27.11 0.92
CA LEU A 484 12.35 27.00 0.44
C LEU A 484 13.18 28.24 0.82
N THR A 485 12.62 29.44 0.70
CA THR A 485 13.29 30.69 1.07
C THR A 485 13.50 30.75 2.59
N GLY A 486 12.52 30.33 3.39
CA GLY A 486 12.66 30.25 4.85
C GLY A 486 13.76 29.26 5.30
N LEU A 487 13.84 28.10 4.64
CA LEU A 487 14.91 27.12 4.89
C LEU A 487 16.29 27.62 4.42
N PHE A 488 16.34 28.36 3.32
CA PHE A 488 17.57 28.99 2.84
C PHE A 488 18.08 30.08 3.80
N PHE A 489 17.19 30.93 4.34
CA PHE A 489 17.60 31.98 5.29
C PHE A 489 17.97 31.43 6.67
N THR A 490 17.34 30.36 7.12
CA THR A 490 17.72 29.68 8.38
C THR A 490 19.07 28.98 8.26
N THR A 491 19.38 28.34 7.13
CA THR A 491 20.70 27.74 6.88
C THR A 491 21.81 28.79 6.68
N LEU A 492 21.50 29.94 6.09
CA LEU A 492 22.41 31.09 6.04
C LEU A 492 22.67 31.71 7.43
N SER A 493 21.63 31.81 8.27
CA SER A 493 21.78 32.31 9.65
C SER A 493 22.60 31.37 10.52
N LEU A 494 22.45 30.04 10.34
CA LEU A 494 23.28 29.04 11.02
C LEU A 494 24.75 29.12 10.56
N ARG A 495 25.01 29.34 9.26
CA ARG A 495 26.36 29.57 8.73
C ARG A 495 27.00 30.88 9.22
N GLN A 496 26.21 31.94 9.41
CA GLN A 496 26.70 33.18 10.01
C GLN A 496 26.98 33.01 11.52
N GLY A 497 26.18 32.22 12.24
CA GLY A 497 26.44 31.87 13.64
C GLY A 497 27.74 31.09 13.86
N GLU A 498 28.09 30.17 12.96
CA GLU A 498 29.38 29.46 13.00
C GLU A 498 30.58 30.37 12.70
N LEU A 499 30.42 31.36 11.81
CA LEU A 499 31.46 32.37 11.53
C LEU A 499 31.67 33.35 12.69
N VAL A 500 30.62 33.68 13.46
CA VAL A 500 30.74 34.54 14.66
C VAL A 500 31.38 33.78 15.84
N SER A 501 31.18 32.46 15.94
CA SER A 501 31.81 31.62 16.97
C SER A 501 33.33 31.48 16.81
N VAL A 502 33.87 31.61 15.59
CA VAL A 502 35.32 31.50 15.32
C VAL A 502 36.06 32.83 15.56
N GLY A 503 35.35 33.97 15.57
CA GLY A 503 35.95 35.30 15.79
C GLY A 503 36.06 35.76 17.25
N SER A 504 35.63 34.94 18.22
CA SER A 504 35.52 35.36 19.63
C SER A 504 36.65 34.83 20.55
N TYR A 505 37.69 34.19 20.00
CA TYR A 505 38.85 33.68 20.76
C TYR A 505 40.18 34.40 20.44
N GLU A 506 40.12 35.66 20.01
CA GLU A 506 41.30 36.55 19.95
C GLU A 506 40.91 37.98 20.38
N LYS A 507 40.76 38.21 21.68
CA LYS A 507 41.24 39.42 22.40
C LYS A 507 40.71 39.47 23.84
N ILE A 508 41.69 39.47 24.74
CA ILE A 508 41.69 39.83 26.18
C ILE A 508 41.18 38.74 27.11
#